data_AF-A0A1C5A8G3-F1
#
_entry.id   AF-A0A1C5A8G3-F1
#
_cell.length_a   1.000
_cell.length_b   1.000
_cell.length_c   1.000
_cell.angle_alpha   90.00
_cell.angle_beta   90.00
_cell.angle_gamma   90.00
#
_symmetry.space_group_name_H-M   'P 1'
#
loop_
_entity.id
_entity.type
_entity.pdbx_description
1 polymer ?
#
loop_
_entity_poly.entity_id
_entity_poly.type
_entity_poly.pdbx_seq_one_letter_code
_entity_poly.pdbx_strand_id
1 'polypeptide(L)'
;MPMIRRQFAALALACLTVGAGAACDPSGPAQRPAGPTPVAAMSLPLDRLFPSGDEDLLLQRAEAKLVVACMRRLGISYRPPEPHHTDPAATRDGLYGLVKHDKAQHLGYHAAPGGDAAEDKPPPPPEKTALALTGTRFGTDGPEPAGGRIPEGGCLGEANRRLTEGGPPVGETLLYDLALRAGQQAEQDPRVQAGFRAWSTCVAGKGFTYADPWQANDDPRWSTDHPSDVERRTAVADVACKDSTDLVTIWQAAMVEHQQRMIASRSADIQRYEQAKSARLANGRRVLATR
;
A
#
# COMPACT_ATOMS: atom_id res chain seq x y z
N MET A 1 32.25 -32.32 -58.26
CA MET A 1 32.80 -33.58 -58.82
C MET A 1 33.90 -34.05 -57.89
N PRO A 2 34.03 -35.32 -57.47
CA PRO A 2 33.11 -36.47 -57.32
C PRO A 2 32.90 -36.77 -55.80
N MET A 3 31.78 -37.30 -55.27
CA MET A 3 31.22 -38.66 -55.32
C MET A 3 32.21 -39.82 -55.10
N ILE A 4 31.73 -40.85 -54.37
CA ILE A 4 32.19 -42.26 -54.27
C ILE A 4 33.10 -42.54 -53.06
N ARG A 5 32.91 -43.59 -52.25
CA ARG A 5 31.82 -44.56 -51.97
C ARG A 5 32.33 -45.41 -50.80
N ARG A 6 31.40 -45.77 -49.91
CA ARG A 6 31.19 -47.08 -49.26
C ARG A 6 32.37 -48.08 -49.22
N GLN A 7 32.58 -48.66 -48.03
CA GLN A 7 32.49 -50.12 -47.90
C GLN A 7 32.18 -50.58 -46.46
N PHE A 8 31.27 -51.55 -46.40
CA PHE A 8 30.83 -52.30 -45.23
C PHE A 8 31.87 -53.37 -44.89
N ALA A 9 32.04 -53.67 -43.59
CA ALA A 9 32.40 -55.00 -43.14
C ALA A 9 31.79 -55.24 -41.75
N ALA A 10 30.83 -56.16 -41.70
CA ALA A 10 30.29 -56.72 -40.48
C ALA A 10 31.22 -57.81 -39.97
N LEU A 11 31.45 -57.87 -38.66
CA LEU A 11 31.80 -59.11 -37.98
C LEU A 11 31.10 -59.13 -36.62
N ALA A 12 30.23 -60.10 -36.43
CA ALA A 12 29.54 -60.38 -35.19
C ALA A 12 30.43 -61.23 -34.28
N LEU A 13 30.51 -60.89 -32.99
CA LEU A 13 30.74 -61.88 -31.95
C LEU A 13 30.01 -61.45 -30.66
N ALA A 14 29.09 -62.31 -30.24
CA ALA A 14 28.30 -62.16 -29.03
C ALA A 14 29.12 -62.59 -27.80
N CYS A 15 29.04 -61.80 -26.73
CA CYS A 15 29.25 -62.29 -25.37
C CYS A 15 28.25 -61.58 -24.45
N LEU A 16 27.30 -62.35 -23.93
CA LEU A 16 26.44 -61.94 -22.83
C LEU A 16 27.29 -61.77 -21.57
N THR A 17 27.31 -60.57 -21.01
CA THR A 17 27.50 -60.36 -19.57
C THR A 17 26.48 -59.36 -19.08
N VAL A 18 25.57 -59.86 -18.25
CA VAL A 18 24.67 -59.10 -17.39
C VAL A 18 25.53 -58.28 -16.41
N GLY A 19 25.31 -56.97 -16.35
CA GLY A 19 26.01 -56.10 -15.41
C GLY A 19 25.50 -54.66 -15.44
N ALA A 20 24.56 -54.38 -14.55
CA ALA A 20 24.20 -53.08 -13.97
C ALA A 20 24.06 -51.88 -14.91
N GLY A 21 22.81 -51.47 -15.14
CA GLY A 21 22.48 -50.22 -15.83
C GLY A 21 23.05 -49.01 -15.11
N ALA A 22 23.90 -48.26 -15.80
CA ALA A 22 24.03 -46.84 -15.59
C ALA A 22 22.92 -46.17 -16.41
N ALA A 23 21.74 -46.06 -15.81
CA ALA A 23 20.72 -45.16 -16.31
C ALA A 23 21.28 -43.74 -16.19
N CYS A 24 21.41 -43.05 -17.32
CA CYS A 24 21.47 -41.61 -17.33
C CYS A 24 20.17 -41.11 -16.69
N ASP A 25 20.23 -40.60 -15.47
CA ASP A 25 19.10 -39.90 -14.85
C ASP A 25 18.78 -38.67 -15.69
N PRO A 26 17.57 -38.57 -16.26
CA PRO A 26 17.14 -37.37 -16.93
C PRO A 26 16.70 -36.36 -15.86
N SER A 27 17.23 -35.14 -15.98
CA SER A 27 16.51 -33.91 -15.65
C SER A 27 15.89 -33.85 -14.25
N GLY A 28 16.61 -33.22 -13.32
CA GLY A 28 16.01 -32.72 -12.08
C GLY A 28 14.74 -31.91 -12.39
N PRO A 29 13.74 -31.93 -11.49
CA PRO A 29 12.45 -31.30 -11.75
C PRO A 29 12.68 -29.83 -12.08
N ALA A 30 12.27 -29.43 -13.29
CA ALA A 30 12.18 -28.03 -13.65
C ALA A 30 11.37 -27.33 -12.56
N GLN A 31 12.00 -26.44 -11.80
CA GLN A 31 11.28 -25.60 -10.85
C GLN A 31 10.18 -24.90 -11.62
N ARG A 32 8.92 -25.17 -11.24
CA ARG A 32 7.80 -24.37 -11.71
C ARG A 32 8.17 -22.91 -11.47
N PRO A 33 8.00 -22.02 -12.46
CA PRO A 33 8.15 -20.59 -12.19
C PRO A 33 7.30 -20.26 -10.97
N ALA A 34 7.91 -19.61 -9.98
CA ALA A 34 7.20 -19.17 -8.81
C ALA A 34 5.98 -18.38 -9.30
N GLY A 35 4.79 -18.73 -8.81
CA GLY A 35 3.59 -17.95 -9.13
C GLY A 35 3.78 -16.49 -8.70
N PRO A 36 2.97 -15.57 -9.25
CA PRO A 36 3.10 -14.15 -8.91
C PRO A 36 3.08 -13.99 -7.39
N THR A 37 4.05 -13.23 -6.86
CA THR A 37 4.10 -12.96 -5.42
C THR A 37 2.86 -12.14 -5.05
N PRO A 38 2.09 -12.53 -4.01
CA PRO A 38 0.96 -11.72 -3.58
C PRO A 38 1.42 -10.30 -3.22
N VAL A 39 0.70 -9.28 -3.70
CA VAL A 39 1.03 -7.86 -3.42
C VAL A 39 1.12 -7.58 -1.91
N ALA A 40 0.29 -8.23 -1.10
CA ALA A 40 0.34 -8.15 0.36
C ALA A 40 1.69 -8.57 0.97
N ALA A 41 2.45 -9.45 0.30
CA ALA A 41 3.78 -9.88 0.75
C ALA A 41 4.91 -8.97 0.24
N MET A 42 4.62 -8.00 -0.64
CA MET A 42 5.61 -7.08 -1.17
C MET A 42 5.89 -5.95 -0.17
N SER A 43 7.14 -5.76 0.21
CA SER A 43 7.58 -4.69 1.12
C SER A 43 8.13 -3.50 0.34
N LEU A 44 7.76 -2.28 0.72
CA LEU A 44 8.36 -1.05 0.20
C LEU A 44 9.36 -0.45 1.20
N PRO A 45 10.48 0.14 0.74
CA PRO A 45 11.52 0.69 1.60
C PRO A 45 11.06 1.75 2.61
N LEU A 46 10.04 2.56 2.28
CA LEU A 46 9.50 3.59 3.16
C LEU A 46 8.59 3.00 4.25
N ASP A 47 8.03 1.80 4.07
CA ASP A 47 7.06 1.21 5.01
C ASP A 47 7.65 1.05 6.42
N ARG A 48 8.94 0.72 6.52
CA ARG A 48 9.65 0.59 7.80
C ARG A 48 9.75 1.89 8.59
N LEU A 49 9.59 3.03 7.92
CA LEU A 49 9.70 4.35 8.54
C LEU A 49 8.39 4.79 9.17
N PHE A 50 7.24 4.39 8.61
CA PHE A 50 5.93 4.62 9.23
C PHE A 50 5.80 3.88 10.57
N PRO A 51 4.96 4.35 11.51
CA PRO A 51 4.54 3.55 12.66
C PRO A 51 3.95 2.21 12.21
N SER A 52 4.36 1.12 12.86
CA SER A 52 3.64 -0.16 12.77
C SER A 52 2.23 -0.03 13.35
N GLY A 53 1.33 -0.97 13.06
CA GLY A 53 -0.04 -0.88 13.58
C GLY A 53 -0.13 -0.87 15.12
N ASP A 54 0.76 -1.58 15.82
CA ASP A 54 0.86 -1.51 17.29
C ASP A 54 1.39 -0.15 17.78
N GLU A 55 2.38 0.42 17.07
CA GLU A 55 2.91 1.75 17.36
C GLU A 55 1.85 2.83 17.12
N ASP A 56 1.08 2.72 16.04
CA ASP A 56 0.00 3.65 15.72
C ASP A 56 -1.13 3.56 16.74
N LEU A 57 -1.56 2.35 17.09
CA LEU A 57 -2.57 2.12 18.13
C LEU A 57 -2.14 2.69 19.49
N LEU A 58 -0.86 2.57 19.84
CA LEU A 58 -0.30 3.18 21.03
C LEU A 58 -0.40 4.72 20.98
N LEU A 59 -0.04 5.33 19.84
CA LEU A 59 -0.10 6.78 19.66
C LEU A 59 -1.54 7.29 19.68
N GLN A 60 -2.47 6.62 19.00
CA GLN A 60 -3.90 6.93 19.02
C GLN A 60 -4.46 6.92 20.45
N ARG A 61 -4.14 5.89 21.25
CA ARG A 61 -4.56 5.79 22.66
C ARG A 61 -3.99 6.92 23.51
N ALA A 62 -2.71 7.26 23.32
CA ALA A 62 -2.06 8.32 24.06
C ALA A 62 -2.65 9.70 23.71
N GLU A 63 -2.88 9.96 22.43
CA GLU A 63 -3.56 11.17 21.96
C GLU A 63 -4.97 11.27 22.53
N ALA A 64 -5.78 10.20 22.43
CA ALA A 64 -7.14 10.15 22.97
C ALA A 64 -7.17 10.51 24.47
N LYS A 65 -6.22 9.96 25.25
CA LYS A 65 -6.09 10.28 26.69
C LYS A 65 -5.80 11.76 26.94
N LEU A 66 -4.88 12.36 26.18
CA LEU A 66 -4.53 13.79 26.28
C LEU A 66 -5.70 14.68 25.87
N VAL A 67 -6.36 14.35 24.76
CA VAL A 67 -7.53 15.09 24.25
C VAL A 67 -8.65 15.06 25.29
N VAL A 68 -8.99 13.90 25.86
CA VAL A 68 -10.02 13.78 26.91
C VAL A 68 -9.68 14.64 28.13
N ALA A 69 -8.41 14.66 28.55
CA ALA A 69 -7.97 15.51 29.67
C ALA A 69 -8.13 17.00 29.37
N CYS A 70 -7.77 17.44 28.16
CA CYS A 70 -7.94 18.82 27.70
C CYS A 70 -9.43 19.20 27.59
N MET A 71 -10.25 18.37 26.96
CA MET A 71 -11.69 18.61 26.81
C MET A 71 -12.39 18.73 28.16
N ARG A 72 -12.03 17.88 29.13
CA ARG A 72 -12.53 17.96 30.52
C ARG A 72 -12.15 19.29 31.19
N ARG A 73 -10.94 19.81 30.97
CA ARG A 73 -10.50 21.12 31.47
C ARG A 73 -11.31 22.27 30.87
N LEU A 74 -11.79 22.11 29.63
CA LEU A 74 -12.69 23.06 28.95
C LEU A 74 -14.18 22.83 29.28
N GLY A 75 -14.50 21.95 30.24
CA GLY A 75 -15.87 21.66 30.66
C GLY A 75 -16.69 20.89 29.61
N ILE A 76 -16.03 20.21 28.66
CA ILE A 76 -16.69 19.46 27.59
C ILE A 76 -16.52 17.96 27.85
N SER A 77 -17.64 17.25 27.97
CA SER A 77 -17.63 15.78 27.91
C SER A 77 -17.39 15.36 26.48
N TYR A 78 -16.31 14.61 26.25
CA TYR A 78 -15.92 14.14 24.92
C TYR A 78 -15.56 12.67 24.99
N ARG A 79 -16.13 11.90 24.06
CA ARG A 79 -15.77 10.49 23.84
C ARG A 79 -15.05 10.39 22.49
N PRO A 80 -13.73 10.16 22.47
CA PRO A 80 -13.01 9.95 21.23
C PRO A 80 -13.49 8.66 20.55
N PRO A 81 -13.32 8.56 19.22
CA PRO A 81 -13.47 7.29 18.51
C PRO A 81 -12.58 6.20 19.12
N GLU A 82 -13.02 4.95 19.05
CA GLU A 82 -12.22 3.83 19.53
C GLU A 82 -10.97 3.69 18.64
N PRO A 83 -9.76 3.66 19.25
CA PRO A 83 -8.54 3.40 18.51
C PRO A 83 -8.58 2.02 17.85
N HIS A 84 -8.15 1.94 16.59
CA HIS A 84 -8.16 0.71 15.82
C HIS A 84 -6.80 0.45 15.18
N HIS A 85 -6.48 -0.83 15.02
CA HIS A 85 -5.25 -1.24 14.38
C HIS A 85 -5.35 -1.00 12.88
N THR A 86 -4.53 -0.09 12.37
CA THR A 86 -4.31 0.16 10.95
C THR A 86 -3.13 -0.67 10.49
N ASP A 87 -3.32 -1.47 9.44
CA ASP A 87 -2.21 -2.13 8.76
C ASP A 87 -1.79 -1.27 7.55
N PRO A 88 -0.60 -0.64 7.56
CA PRO A 88 -0.10 0.09 6.41
C PRO A 88 0.01 -0.77 5.14
N ALA A 89 0.12 -2.09 5.27
CA ALA A 89 0.16 -3.01 4.14
C ALA A 89 -1.23 -3.27 3.53
N ALA A 90 -2.32 -3.05 4.27
CA ALA A 90 -3.68 -3.37 3.82
C ALA A 90 -4.18 -2.48 2.67
N THR A 91 -3.51 -1.35 2.42
CA THR A 91 -3.84 -0.41 1.33
C THR A 91 -2.94 -0.54 0.10
N ARG A 92 -1.97 -1.49 0.11
CA ARG A 92 -0.98 -1.64 -0.97
C ARG A 92 -1.56 -2.09 -2.30
N ASP A 93 -2.69 -2.79 -2.31
CA ASP A 93 -3.36 -3.17 -3.56
C ASP A 93 -3.66 -1.94 -4.42
N GLY A 94 -4.06 -0.83 -3.78
CA GLY A 94 -4.36 0.43 -4.46
C GLY A 94 -3.16 1.06 -5.19
N LEU A 95 -1.92 0.63 -4.91
CA LEU A 95 -0.72 1.14 -5.58
C LEU A 95 -0.59 0.64 -7.02
N TYR A 96 -1.30 -0.43 -7.38
CA TYR A 96 -1.20 -1.11 -8.68
C TYR A 96 -2.56 -1.23 -9.40
N GLY A 97 -3.56 -0.50 -8.91
CA GLY A 97 -4.97 -0.66 -9.28
C GLY A 97 -5.52 -2.02 -8.84
N LEU A 98 -6.54 -2.52 -9.53
CA LEU A 98 -7.12 -3.83 -9.22
C LEU A 98 -6.10 -4.97 -9.46
N VAL A 99 -5.79 -5.75 -8.43
CA VAL A 99 -4.84 -6.89 -8.49
C VAL A 99 -5.42 -8.22 -7.95
N LYS A 100 -6.60 -8.19 -7.32
CA LYS A 100 -7.22 -9.36 -6.71
C LYS A 100 -8.25 -9.99 -7.64
N HIS A 101 -8.03 -11.24 -8.04
CA HIS A 101 -8.96 -12.01 -8.88
C HIS A 101 -10.36 -12.13 -8.29
N ASP A 102 -10.46 -12.49 -7.01
CA ASP A 102 -11.74 -12.63 -6.31
C ASP A 102 -12.54 -11.32 -6.31
N LYS A 103 -11.86 -10.20 -6.00
CA LYS A 103 -12.46 -8.86 -6.10
C LYS A 103 -12.92 -8.56 -7.52
N ALA A 104 -12.08 -8.83 -8.53
CA ALA A 104 -12.42 -8.60 -9.93
C ALA A 104 -13.68 -9.38 -10.37
N GLN A 105 -13.80 -10.62 -9.91
CA GLN A 105 -14.92 -11.51 -10.25
C GLN A 105 -16.23 -11.09 -9.59
N HIS A 106 -16.19 -10.62 -8.34
CA HIS A 106 -17.40 -10.33 -7.57
C HIS A 106 -17.79 -8.86 -7.59
N LEU A 107 -16.81 -7.97 -7.50
CA LEU A 107 -16.99 -6.52 -7.29
C LEU A 107 -16.55 -5.70 -8.50
N GLY A 108 -15.88 -6.28 -9.48
CA GLY A 108 -15.28 -5.49 -10.56
C GLY A 108 -14.26 -4.49 -10.00
N TYR A 109 -14.46 -3.21 -10.32
CA TYR A 109 -13.65 -2.09 -9.81
C TYR A 109 -14.26 -1.42 -8.57
N HIS A 110 -15.49 -1.78 -8.16
CA HIS A 110 -16.12 -1.21 -6.97
C HIS A 110 -15.31 -1.48 -5.69
N ALA A 111 -15.46 -0.61 -4.70
CA ALA A 111 -15.05 -0.90 -3.34
C ALA A 111 -15.81 -2.12 -2.80
N ALA A 112 -15.23 -2.82 -1.82
CA ALA A 112 -16.01 -3.82 -1.10
C ALA A 112 -17.19 -3.15 -0.38
N PRO A 113 -18.35 -3.82 -0.25
CA PRO A 113 -19.47 -3.28 0.53
C PRO A 113 -19.01 -2.88 1.93
N GLY A 114 -19.28 -1.63 2.34
CA GLY A 114 -18.76 -1.03 3.58
C GLY A 114 -17.37 -0.36 3.46
N GLY A 115 -16.81 -0.30 2.25
CA GLY A 115 -15.53 0.36 1.94
C GLY A 115 -15.67 1.83 1.52
N ASP A 116 -16.88 2.27 1.21
CA ASP A 116 -17.16 3.69 1.05
C ASP A 116 -17.32 4.32 2.43
N ALA A 117 -16.21 4.89 2.92
CA ALA A 117 -16.20 5.76 4.10
C ALA A 117 -17.09 7.01 3.96
N ALA A 118 -17.87 7.14 2.87
CA ALA A 118 -18.84 8.20 2.65
C ALA A 118 -20.20 7.92 3.31
N GLU A 119 -20.61 6.65 3.46
CA GLU A 119 -21.96 6.32 3.95
C GLU A 119 -22.07 6.25 5.48
N ASP A 120 -20.96 6.07 6.19
CA ASP A 120 -20.92 5.92 7.65
C ASP A 120 -20.08 7.00 8.35
N LYS A 121 -19.99 8.21 7.77
CA LYS A 121 -19.37 9.32 8.49
C LYS A 121 -20.27 9.69 9.66
N PRO A 122 -19.81 9.57 10.92
CA PRO A 122 -20.58 10.09 12.03
C PRO A 122 -20.85 11.58 11.78
N PRO A 123 -22.03 12.08 12.18
CA PRO A 123 -22.36 13.48 12.01
C PRO A 123 -21.24 14.35 12.61
N PRO A 124 -20.92 15.49 11.98
CA PRO A 124 -19.86 16.35 12.47
C PRO A 124 -20.12 16.71 13.93
N PRO A 125 -19.08 16.77 14.77
CA PRO A 125 -19.27 17.12 16.17
C PRO A 125 -19.92 18.50 16.28
N PRO A 126 -20.69 18.77 17.35
CA PRO A 126 -21.24 20.10 17.61
C PRO A 126 -20.15 21.18 17.50
N GLU A 127 -20.48 22.36 16.97
CA GLU A 127 -19.50 23.43 16.68
C GLU A 127 -18.57 23.75 17.86
N LYS A 128 -19.13 23.79 19.07
CA LYS A 128 -18.37 23.98 20.32
C LYS A 128 -17.31 22.89 20.55
N THR A 129 -17.66 21.64 20.27
CA THR A 129 -16.76 20.49 20.37
C THR A 129 -15.70 20.55 19.26
N ALA A 130 -16.10 20.89 18.03
CA ALA A 130 -15.17 21.06 16.91
C ALA A 130 -14.12 22.16 17.22
N LEU A 131 -14.58 23.32 17.69
CA LEU A 131 -13.73 24.44 18.08
C LEU A 131 -12.77 24.06 19.22
N ALA A 132 -13.22 23.33 20.24
CA ALA A 132 -12.36 22.88 21.32
C ALA A 132 -11.31 21.84 20.85
N LEU A 133 -11.68 20.96 19.92
CA LEU A 133 -10.79 19.94 19.37
C LEU A 133 -9.68 20.54 18.49
N THR A 134 -10.03 21.44 17.56
CA THR A 134 -9.10 21.92 16.52
C THR A 134 -8.60 23.35 16.73
N GLY A 135 -9.26 24.12 17.61
CA GLY A 135 -9.01 25.56 17.76
C GLY A 135 -9.49 26.40 16.57
N THR A 136 -10.06 25.78 15.54
CA THR A 136 -10.60 26.47 14.36
C THR A 136 -12.07 26.84 14.61
N ARG A 137 -12.42 28.12 14.43
CA ARG A 137 -13.82 28.55 14.41
C ARG A 137 -14.43 28.19 13.07
N PHE A 138 -15.39 27.28 13.09
CA PHE A 138 -16.30 27.05 11.96
C PHE A 138 -17.52 27.97 12.19
N GLY A 139 -17.71 29.01 11.36
CA GLY A 139 -18.83 29.96 11.48
C GLY A 139 -18.54 31.25 12.27
N THR A 140 -19.57 32.09 12.45
CA THR A 140 -19.53 33.35 13.24
C THR A 140 -20.03 33.12 14.67
N ASP A 141 -19.27 33.62 15.66
CA ASP A 141 -19.61 33.75 17.07
C ASP A 141 -20.23 32.52 17.76
N GLY A 142 -19.42 31.46 17.88
CA GLY A 142 -19.71 30.34 18.78
C GLY A 142 -19.34 30.64 20.24
N PRO A 143 -20.10 30.15 21.24
CA PRO A 143 -19.81 30.39 22.65
C PRO A 143 -18.45 29.78 23.03
N GLU A 144 -17.64 30.56 23.77
CA GLU A 144 -16.39 30.06 24.34
C GLU A 144 -16.66 28.81 25.22
N PRO A 145 -15.81 27.76 25.14
CA PRO A 145 -15.90 26.64 26.05
C PRO A 145 -15.92 27.10 27.51
N ALA A 146 -16.85 26.54 28.28
CA ALA A 146 -17.02 26.93 29.67
C ALA A 146 -15.86 26.34 30.49
N GLY A 147 -14.87 27.18 30.86
CA GLY A 147 -13.82 26.76 31.79
C GLY A 147 -12.38 27.11 31.39
N GLY A 148 -12.12 27.74 30.24
CA GLY A 148 -10.78 28.25 29.96
C GLY A 148 -10.48 28.61 28.50
N ARG A 149 -9.28 29.14 28.26
CA ARG A 149 -8.76 29.46 26.93
C ARG A 149 -8.45 28.19 26.14
N ILE A 150 -8.97 28.10 24.92
CA ILE A 150 -8.67 27.01 24.00
C ILE A 150 -7.18 27.06 23.64
N PRO A 151 -6.45 25.92 23.73
CA PRO A 151 -5.05 25.88 23.32
C PRO A 151 -4.88 26.22 21.84
N GLU A 152 -3.69 26.68 21.45
CA GLU A 152 -3.35 26.81 20.03
C GLU A 152 -3.51 25.46 19.32
N GLY A 153 -4.24 25.43 18.20
CA GLY A 153 -4.60 24.19 17.49
C GLY A 153 -5.59 23.29 18.24
N GLY A 154 -6.24 23.80 19.29
CA GLY A 154 -7.20 23.05 20.11
C GLY A 154 -6.57 21.95 20.94
N CYS A 155 -7.42 21.06 21.48
CA CYS A 155 -6.98 19.91 22.26
C CYS A 155 -6.15 18.91 21.44
N LEU A 156 -6.38 18.80 20.13
CA LEU A 156 -5.53 18.00 19.23
C LEU A 156 -4.14 18.62 19.10
N GLY A 157 -4.05 19.93 18.91
CA GLY A 157 -2.77 20.65 18.86
C GLY A 157 -1.97 20.53 20.16
N GLU A 158 -2.64 20.63 21.31
CA GLU A 158 -2.00 20.40 22.62
C GLU A 158 -1.49 18.97 22.78
N ALA A 159 -2.30 17.98 22.39
CA ALA A 159 -1.90 16.57 22.42
C ALA A 159 -0.71 16.30 21.49
N ASN A 160 -0.73 16.81 20.25
CA ASN A 160 0.36 16.67 19.30
C ASN A 160 1.66 17.30 19.82
N ARG A 161 1.62 18.52 20.38
CA ARG A 161 2.79 19.15 21.01
C ARG A 161 3.35 18.31 22.16
N ARG A 162 2.48 17.74 23.01
CA ARG A 162 2.92 16.89 24.11
C ARG A 162 3.52 15.56 23.63
N LEU A 163 2.97 15.00 22.56
CA LEU A 163 3.50 13.79 21.96
C LEU A 163 4.81 14.05 21.21
N THR A 164 5.02 15.22 20.63
CA THR A 164 6.24 15.55 19.87
C THR A 164 7.33 16.23 20.70
N GLU A 165 7.06 16.52 21.98
CA GLU A 165 7.97 17.21 22.89
C GLU A 165 9.36 16.54 22.95
N GLY A 166 10.42 17.34 22.76
CA GLY A 166 11.81 16.88 22.76
C GLY A 166 12.26 16.16 21.48
N GLY A 167 11.36 15.94 20.51
CA GLY A 167 11.70 15.46 19.17
C GLY A 167 12.15 16.60 18.25
N PRO A 168 12.95 16.32 17.21
CA PRO A 168 13.26 17.31 16.19
C PRO A 168 12.01 17.66 15.38
N PRO A 169 11.90 18.89 14.86
CA PRO A 169 10.81 19.27 13.97
C PRO A 169 10.93 18.48 12.66
N VAL A 170 9.81 17.91 12.21
CA VAL A 170 9.71 17.15 10.96
C VAL A 170 8.45 17.56 10.23
N GLY A 171 8.52 17.60 8.89
CA GLY A 171 7.33 17.82 8.07
C GLY A 171 6.39 16.63 8.19
N GLU A 172 5.14 16.87 8.60
CA GLU A 172 4.15 15.81 8.81
C GLU A 172 3.88 14.98 7.54
N THR A 173 4.02 15.59 6.36
CA THR A 173 3.80 14.94 5.06
C THR A 173 5.04 14.31 4.46
N LEU A 174 6.23 14.42 5.08
CA LEU A 174 7.51 14.04 4.46
C LEU A 174 7.48 12.64 3.84
N LEU A 175 7.09 11.62 4.61
CA LEU A 175 7.07 10.24 4.10
C LEU A 175 6.02 10.03 3.01
N TYR A 176 4.84 10.66 3.14
CA TYR A 176 3.79 10.58 2.13
C TYR A 176 4.22 11.24 0.82
N ASP A 177 4.86 12.41 0.89
CA ASP A 177 5.38 13.11 -0.28
C ASP A 177 6.48 12.30 -0.99
N LEU A 178 7.35 11.62 -0.22
CA LEU A 178 8.36 10.72 -0.78
C LEU A 178 7.71 9.49 -1.42
N ALA A 179 6.71 8.88 -0.78
CA ALA A 179 6.00 7.72 -1.32
C ALA A 179 5.27 8.07 -2.63
N LEU A 180 4.55 9.20 -2.65
CA LEU A 180 3.85 9.69 -3.83
C LEU A 180 4.81 9.95 -4.99
N ARG A 181 5.90 10.69 -4.74
CA ARG A 181 6.89 10.98 -5.77
C ARG A 181 7.57 9.70 -6.28
N ALA A 182 7.87 8.75 -5.39
CA ALA A 182 8.46 7.48 -5.81
C ALA A 182 7.51 6.67 -6.69
N GLY A 183 6.21 6.66 -6.37
CA GLY A 183 5.17 6.05 -7.20
C GLY A 183 5.09 6.68 -8.59
N GLN A 184 4.99 8.02 -8.66
CA GLN A 184 4.96 8.77 -9.93
C GLN A 184 6.21 8.50 -10.79
N GLN A 185 7.40 8.43 -10.18
CA GLN A 185 8.61 8.12 -10.91
C GLN A 185 8.67 6.65 -11.36
N ALA A 186 8.18 5.72 -10.54
CA ALA A 186 8.11 4.31 -10.89
C ALA A 186 7.16 4.06 -12.07
N GLU A 187 6.03 4.75 -12.13
CA GLU A 187 5.13 4.70 -13.29
C GLU A 187 5.80 5.20 -14.57
N GLN A 188 6.67 6.20 -14.48
CA GLN A 188 7.44 6.73 -15.61
C GLN A 188 8.66 5.89 -15.96
N ASP A 189 9.01 4.87 -15.17
CA ASP A 189 10.13 3.98 -15.44
C ASP A 189 9.92 3.27 -16.79
N PRO A 190 10.92 3.29 -17.70
CA PRO A 190 10.79 2.67 -19.02
C PRO A 190 10.35 1.20 -19.00
N ARG A 191 10.71 0.45 -17.94
CA ARG A 191 10.30 -0.95 -17.75
C ARG A 191 8.81 -1.05 -17.43
N VAL A 192 8.30 -0.17 -16.57
CA VAL A 192 6.87 -0.13 -16.22
C VAL A 192 6.04 0.33 -17.40
N GLN A 193 6.50 1.35 -18.12
CA GLN A 193 5.87 1.80 -19.37
C GLN A 193 5.84 0.69 -20.44
N ALA A 194 6.88 -0.15 -20.52
CA ALA A 194 6.84 -1.33 -21.38
C ALA A 194 5.82 -2.38 -20.90
N GLY A 195 5.74 -2.61 -19.59
CA GLY A 195 4.72 -3.45 -18.97
C GLY A 195 3.29 -2.97 -19.27
N PHE A 196 3.01 -1.66 -19.17
CA PHE A 196 1.71 -1.08 -19.51
C PHE A 196 1.33 -1.34 -20.97
N ARG A 197 2.28 -1.22 -21.91
CA ARG A 197 2.03 -1.55 -23.33
C ARG A 197 1.75 -3.05 -23.55
N ALA A 198 2.48 -3.92 -22.86
CA ALA A 198 2.25 -5.36 -22.92
C ALA A 198 0.86 -5.73 -22.35
N TRP A 199 0.51 -5.17 -21.20
CA TRP A 199 -0.81 -5.31 -20.59
C TRP A 199 -1.92 -4.79 -21.51
N SER A 200 -1.75 -3.59 -22.10
CA SER A 200 -2.70 -2.98 -23.02
C SER A 200 -2.97 -3.88 -24.24
N THR A 201 -1.92 -4.48 -24.79
CA THR A 201 -2.01 -5.46 -25.88
C THR A 201 -2.80 -6.70 -25.45
N CYS A 202 -2.56 -7.20 -24.22
CA CYS A 202 -3.28 -8.35 -23.67
C CYS A 202 -4.78 -8.07 -23.48
N VAL A 203 -5.15 -6.93 -22.89
CA VAL A 203 -6.57 -6.59 -22.66
C VAL A 203 -7.29 -6.35 -23.99
N ALA A 204 -6.61 -5.78 -24.99
CA ALA A 204 -7.14 -5.63 -26.35
C ALA A 204 -7.44 -6.99 -26.99
N GLY A 205 -6.57 -7.98 -26.80
CA GLY A 205 -6.81 -9.37 -27.22
C GLY A 205 -8.02 -10.03 -26.52
N LYS A 206 -8.47 -9.49 -25.39
CA LYS A 206 -9.67 -9.92 -24.66
C LYS A 206 -10.91 -9.07 -24.98
N GLY A 207 -10.81 -8.12 -25.91
CA GLY A 207 -11.91 -7.29 -26.38
C GLY A 207 -12.11 -5.99 -25.62
N PHE A 208 -11.12 -5.53 -24.84
CA PHE A 208 -11.17 -4.28 -24.08
C PHE A 208 -9.98 -3.37 -24.43
N THR A 209 -10.20 -2.08 -24.60
CA THR A 209 -9.14 -1.14 -25.02
C THR A 209 -8.87 -0.10 -23.94
N TYR A 210 -7.66 -0.14 -23.39
CA TYR A 210 -7.15 0.85 -22.43
C TYR A 210 -5.65 1.05 -22.65
N ALA A 211 -5.15 2.29 -22.51
CA ALA A 211 -3.72 2.56 -22.71
C ALA A 211 -2.88 2.14 -21.49
N ASP A 212 -3.47 2.17 -20.30
CA ASP A 212 -2.85 1.84 -19.03
C ASP A 212 -3.89 1.29 -18.03
N PRO A 213 -3.45 0.62 -16.95
CA PRO A 213 -4.37 0.06 -15.96
C PRO A 213 -5.27 1.08 -15.25
N TRP A 214 -4.81 2.33 -15.09
CA TRP A 214 -5.59 3.37 -14.41
C TRP A 214 -6.83 3.75 -15.23
N GLN A 215 -6.73 3.83 -16.55
CA GLN A 215 -7.90 4.08 -17.40
C GLN A 215 -8.98 3.01 -17.26
N ALA A 216 -8.60 1.74 -17.06
CA ALA A 216 -9.58 0.68 -16.82
C ALA A 216 -10.20 0.77 -15.43
N ASN A 217 -9.37 1.14 -14.44
CA ASN A 217 -9.73 1.25 -13.04
C ASN A 217 -10.67 2.44 -12.77
N ASP A 218 -10.43 3.56 -13.45
CA ASP A 218 -11.11 4.84 -13.26
C ASP A 218 -12.11 5.14 -14.39
N ASP A 219 -12.52 4.12 -15.15
CA ASP A 219 -13.48 4.29 -16.24
C ASP A 219 -14.83 4.77 -15.66
N PRO A 220 -15.35 5.93 -16.10
CA PRO A 220 -16.60 6.48 -15.57
C PRO A 220 -17.83 5.60 -15.82
N ARG A 221 -17.73 4.60 -16.72
CA ARG A 221 -18.80 3.60 -16.91
C ARG A 221 -19.07 2.76 -15.67
N TRP A 222 -18.14 2.70 -14.72
CA TRP A 222 -18.29 1.96 -13.46
C TRP A 222 -18.90 2.79 -12.33
N SER A 223 -19.19 4.08 -12.56
CA SER A 223 -19.83 4.96 -11.56
C SER A 223 -21.33 4.66 -11.41
N THR A 224 -21.62 3.46 -10.91
CA THR A 224 -22.96 2.92 -10.67
C THR A 224 -23.05 2.35 -9.26
N ASP A 225 -24.25 2.06 -8.76
CA ASP A 225 -24.40 1.50 -7.40
C ASP A 225 -23.89 0.04 -7.30
N HIS A 226 -23.91 -0.70 -8.42
CA HIS A 226 -23.58 -2.11 -8.46
C HIS A 226 -22.75 -2.44 -9.70
N PRO A 227 -21.79 -3.38 -9.60
CA PRO A 227 -20.94 -3.72 -10.72
C PRO A 227 -21.72 -4.37 -11.87
N SER A 228 -21.46 -3.89 -13.08
CA SER A 228 -22.07 -4.45 -14.29
C SER A 228 -21.36 -5.72 -14.77
N ASP A 229 -22.00 -6.52 -15.64
CA ASP A 229 -21.34 -7.68 -16.27
C ASP A 229 -20.15 -7.28 -17.16
N VAL A 230 -20.22 -6.11 -17.79
CA VAL A 230 -19.12 -5.59 -18.62
C VAL A 230 -17.95 -5.19 -17.73
N GLU A 231 -18.23 -4.57 -16.58
CA GLU A 231 -17.23 -4.21 -15.60
C GLU A 231 -16.50 -5.43 -15.06
N ARG A 232 -17.23 -6.44 -14.55
CA ARG A 232 -16.62 -7.67 -14.04
C ARG A 232 -15.74 -8.35 -15.08
N ARG A 233 -16.21 -8.46 -16.33
CA ARG A 233 -15.39 -9.05 -17.41
C ARG A 233 -14.15 -8.20 -17.71
N THR A 234 -14.27 -6.87 -17.64
CA THR A 234 -13.13 -5.97 -17.82
C THR A 234 -12.12 -6.14 -16.69
N ALA A 235 -12.58 -6.15 -15.44
CA ALA A 235 -11.78 -6.34 -14.24
C ALA A 235 -11.06 -7.70 -14.24
N VAL A 236 -11.75 -8.78 -14.61
CA VAL A 236 -11.13 -10.11 -14.75
C VAL A 236 -10.07 -10.13 -15.86
N ALA A 237 -10.35 -9.47 -17.00
CA ALA A 237 -9.37 -9.33 -18.07
C ALA A 237 -8.14 -8.53 -17.63
N ASP A 238 -8.33 -7.44 -16.88
CA ASP A 238 -7.26 -6.62 -16.32
C ASP A 238 -6.32 -7.44 -15.43
N VAL A 239 -6.85 -8.08 -14.38
CA VAL A 239 -6.02 -8.84 -13.43
C VAL A 239 -5.33 -10.02 -14.13
N ALA A 240 -6.01 -10.74 -15.00
CA ALA A 240 -5.39 -11.83 -15.77
C ALA A 240 -4.27 -11.33 -16.69
N CYS A 241 -4.42 -10.14 -17.28
CA CYS A 241 -3.39 -9.55 -18.12
C CYS A 241 -2.21 -9.03 -17.29
N LYS A 242 -2.45 -8.44 -16.10
CA LYS A 242 -1.40 -8.07 -15.14
C LYS A 242 -0.54 -9.27 -14.75
N ASP A 243 -1.17 -10.41 -14.48
CA ASP A 243 -0.45 -11.66 -14.18
C ASP A 243 0.36 -12.16 -15.38
N SER A 244 -0.26 -12.24 -16.56
CA SER A 244 0.40 -12.78 -17.76
C SER A 244 1.59 -11.95 -18.26
N THR A 245 1.68 -10.68 -17.84
CA THR A 245 2.72 -9.73 -18.24
C THR A 245 3.69 -9.40 -17.10
N ASP A 246 3.53 -10.04 -15.94
CA ASP A 246 4.28 -9.75 -14.71
C ASP A 246 4.28 -8.27 -14.32
N LEU A 247 3.26 -7.52 -14.73
CA LEU A 247 3.25 -6.06 -14.67
C LEU A 247 3.44 -5.55 -13.23
N VAL A 248 2.73 -6.15 -12.28
CA VAL A 248 2.79 -5.73 -10.87
C VAL A 248 4.18 -5.96 -10.28
N THR A 249 4.85 -7.07 -10.64
CA THR A 249 6.22 -7.36 -10.19
C THR A 249 7.21 -6.34 -10.74
N ILE A 250 7.11 -6.00 -12.03
CA ILE A 250 7.97 -5.01 -12.69
C ILE A 250 7.78 -3.63 -12.03
N TRP A 251 6.54 -3.26 -11.77
CA TRP A 251 6.18 -1.98 -11.18
C TRP A 251 6.62 -1.86 -9.71
N GLN A 252 6.42 -2.91 -8.92
CA GLN A 252 6.94 -2.99 -7.55
C GLN A 252 8.47 -2.83 -7.53
N ALA A 253 9.20 -3.54 -8.41
CA ALA A 253 10.66 -3.44 -8.45
C ALA A 253 11.12 -2.00 -8.74
N ALA A 254 10.50 -1.31 -9.70
CA ALA A 254 10.76 0.09 -9.96
C ALA A 254 10.44 0.97 -8.74
N MET A 255 9.31 0.74 -8.07
CA MET A 255 8.92 1.50 -6.88
C MET A 255 9.92 1.34 -5.73
N VAL A 256 10.42 0.13 -5.49
CA VAL A 256 11.47 -0.15 -4.51
C VAL A 256 12.74 0.64 -4.83
N GLU A 257 13.22 0.58 -6.08
CA GLU A 257 14.44 1.29 -6.50
C GLU A 257 14.29 2.82 -6.36
N HIS A 258 13.13 3.38 -6.73
CA HIS A 258 12.87 4.81 -6.57
C HIS A 258 12.80 5.23 -5.10
N GLN A 259 12.13 4.46 -4.25
CA GLN A 259 12.10 4.75 -2.81
C GLN A 259 13.49 4.64 -2.17
N GLN A 260 14.29 3.64 -2.53
CA GLN A 260 15.67 3.52 -2.03
C GLN A 260 16.53 4.74 -2.40
N ARG A 261 16.45 5.20 -3.66
CA ARG A 261 17.15 6.41 -4.09
C ARG A 261 16.69 7.66 -3.33
N MET A 262 15.40 7.79 -3.08
CA MET A 262 14.85 8.91 -2.30
C MET A 262 15.32 8.88 -0.85
N ILE A 263 15.27 7.73 -0.19
CA ILE A 263 15.79 7.55 1.17
C ILE A 263 17.27 7.91 1.23
N ALA A 264 18.08 7.43 0.28
CA ALA A 264 19.52 7.72 0.24
C ALA A 264 19.80 9.22 0.05
N SER A 265 19.11 9.88 -0.88
CA SER A 265 19.28 11.31 -1.15
C SER A 265 18.72 12.25 -0.07
N ARG A 266 17.85 11.74 0.81
CA ARG A 266 17.21 12.47 1.91
C ARG A 266 17.63 11.94 3.29
N SER A 267 18.79 11.31 3.39
CA SER A 267 19.23 10.59 4.60
C SER A 267 19.14 11.41 5.89
N ALA A 268 19.51 12.69 5.86
CA ALA A 268 19.39 13.58 7.02
C ALA A 268 17.93 13.84 7.43
N ASP A 269 17.01 13.97 6.46
CA ASP A 269 15.58 14.13 6.73
C ASP A 269 14.99 12.85 7.31
N ILE A 270 15.38 11.69 6.77
CA ILE A 270 14.96 10.38 7.26
C ILE A 270 15.45 10.14 8.70
N GLN A 271 16.71 10.45 8.99
CA GLN A 271 17.24 10.33 10.36
C GLN A 271 16.50 11.23 11.35
N ARG A 272 16.18 12.47 10.96
CA ARG A 272 15.35 13.37 11.77
C ARG A 272 13.95 12.79 11.99
N TYR A 273 13.34 12.23 10.95
CA TYR A 273 12.05 11.56 11.04
C TYR A 273 12.09 10.38 12.03
N GLU A 274 13.08 9.49 11.93
CA GLU A 274 13.22 8.35 12.84
C GLU A 274 13.41 8.79 14.31
N GLN A 275 14.18 9.87 14.54
CA GLN A 275 14.33 10.48 15.87
C GLN A 275 13.00 11.05 16.38
N ALA A 276 12.25 11.78 15.53
CA ALA A 276 10.95 12.31 15.88
C ALA A 276 9.94 11.20 16.19
N LYS A 277 9.87 10.14 15.36
CA LYS A 277 9.05 8.95 15.61
C LYS A 277 9.40 8.32 16.97
N SER A 278 10.70 8.12 17.23
CA SER A 278 11.16 7.52 18.48
C SER A 278 10.78 8.33 19.71
N ALA A 279 10.97 9.66 19.67
CA ALA A 279 10.54 10.57 20.72
C ALA A 279 9.02 10.51 20.92
N ARG A 280 8.25 10.52 19.82
CA ARG A 280 6.79 10.46 19.86
C ARG A 280 6.28 9.18 20.53
N LEU A 281 6.87 8.03 20.19
CA LEU A 281 6.54 6.75 20.81
C LEU A 281 6.90 6.69 22.29
N ALA A 282 8.07 7.23 22.68
CA ALA A 282 8.46 7.33 24.08
C ALA A 282 7.48 8.21 24.88
N ASN A 283 7.04 9.32 24.30
CA ASN A 283 6.06 10.23 24.90
C ASN A 283 4.70 9.56 25.05
N GLY A 284 4.22 8.86 24.01
CA GLY A 284 2.99 8.08 24.06
C GLY A 284 2.99 7.05 25.20
N ARG A 285 4.08 6.29 25.35
CA ARG A 285 4.25 5.35 26.47
C ARG A 285 4.17 6.03 27.83
N ARG A 286 4.86 7.17 28.01
CA ARG A 286 4.81 7.94 29.26
C ARG A 286 3.41 8.44 29.58
N VAL A 287 2.69 8.95 28.59
CA VAL A 287 1.29 9.40 28.73
C VAL A 287 0.38 8.26 29.16
N LEU A 288 0.54 7.06 28.59
CA LEU A 288 -0.29 5.92 28.96
C LEU A 288 0.04 5.38 30.36
N ALA A 289 1.29 5.52 30.82
CA ALA A 289 1.74 5.08 32.14
C ALA A 289 1.26 5.96 33.31
N THR A 290 0.85 7.22 33.07
CA THR A 290 0.29 8.07 34.13
C THR A 290 -1.06 7.54 34.58
N ARG A 291 -1.37 7.61 35.88
CA ARG A 291 -2.70 7.27 36.40
C ARG A 291 -3.67 8.44 36.21
#